data_AF-A0A151ATC0-F1
#
_entry.id   AF-A0A151ATC0-F1
#
_cell.length_a   1.000
_cell.length_b   1.000
_cell.length_c   1.000
_cell.angle_alpha   90.00
_cell.angle_beta   90.00
_cell.angle_gamma   90.00
#
_symmetry.space_group_name_H-M   'P 1'
#
loop_
_entity.id
_entity.type
_entity.pdbx_description
1 polymer ?
#
loop_
_entity_poly.entity_id
_entity_poly.type
_entity_poly.pdbx_seq_one_letter_code
_entity_poly.pdbx_strand_id
1 'polypeptide(L)'
;MAELRSIDQQIREMRSKTTPPREIWLDIDDTVITLHGSQEGGAIGYNPRYHGRPSLKAKVAFIAETAEMLNLKAYNGKIHSNGGFLNFFQDTEQRLPRNYVLKGVRLDKGFFDEKNFDYFEERTYLYVCKVPLRGGLQKVIAYLNRENLWQRIDEVYSVAELTIPLPNWAKARRFVFIRQDLEAVTGQLYIQHPDFYKYQAIVTNIPAEDMPAEEVWRFYNQRGTCELWIDELKDGFAVEEASQHTFLRNEAYMLVKAIAYNLLLWFKEVTLPETIKSYQAETIRRGTYGDVRIVFKINICQICWPPR
;
A
#
# COMPACT_ATOMS: atom_id res chain seq x y z
N MET A 1 5.57 4.39 23.57
CA MET A 1 5.33 4.62 22.12
C MET A 1 6.30 5.61 21.50
N ALA A 2 6.43 6.83 22.03
CA ALA A 2 7.35 7.83 21.48
C ALA A 2 8.81 7.33 21.40
N GLU A 3 9.30 6.67 22.45
CA GLU A 3 10.64 6.07 22.48
C GLU A 3 10.85 5.03 21.37
N LEU A 4 9.92 4.10 21.17
CA LEU A 4 10.04 3.07 20.13
C LEU A 4 10.05 3.67 18.72
N ARG A 5 9.21 4.68 18.49
CA ARG A 5 9.20 5.43 17.22
C ARG A 5 10.49 6.23 17.02
N SER A 6 11.10 6.73 18.09
CA SER A 6 12.41 7.40 18.05
C SER A 6 13.54 6.41 17.73
N ILE A 7 13.53 5.21 18.32
CA ILE A 7 14.51 4.14 18.01
C ILE A 7 14.41 3.76 16.52
N ASP A 8 13.20 3.50 16.05
CA ASP A 8 12.91 3.19 14.65
C ASP A 8 13.42 4.28 13.70
N GLN A 9 13.23 5.56 14.07
CA GLN A 9 13.76 6.70 13.32
C GLN A 9 15.29 6.73 13.30
N GLN A 10 15.95 6.57 14.44
CA GLN A 10 17.41 6.58 14.54
C GLN A 10 18.04 5.45 13.73
N ILE A 11 17.41 4.27 13.73
CA ILE A 11 17.87 3.13 12.95
C ILE A 11 17.82 3.45 11.44
N ARG A 12 16.71 4.03 10.96
CA ARG A 12 16.62 4.49 9.56
C ARG A 12 17.64 5.58 9.24
N GLU A 13 17.85 6.55 10.14
CA GLU A 13 18.85 7.59 9.94
C GLU A 13 20.27 7.01 9.85
N MET A 14 20.61 5.99 10.63
CA MET A 14 21.88 5.28 10.50
C MET A 14 21.98 4.57 9.15
N ARG A 15 20.94 3.86 8.71
CA ARG A 15 20.89 3.24 7.38
C ARG A 15 21.13 4.28 6.29
N SER A 16 20.48 5.42 6.40
CA SER A 16 20.52 6.52 5.45
C SER A 16 21.93 7.08 5.23
N LYS A 17 22.80 7.07 6.26
CA LYS A 17 24.20 7.51 6.14
C LYS A 17 25.06 6.56 5.31
N THR A 18 24.60 5.32 5.11
CA THR A 18 25.32 4.28 4.34
C THR A 18 24.85 4.19 2.90
N THR A 19 23.86 4.99 2.49
CA THR A 19 23.25 4.94 1.16
C THR A 19 23.31 6.32 0.48
N PRO A 20 23.44 6.36 -0.86
CA PRO A 20 23.39 7.64 -1.58
C PRO A 20 22.00 8.27 -1.44
N PRO A 21 21.90 9.60 -1.58
CA PRO A 21 20.61 10.28 -1.67
C PRO A 21 19.76 9.68 -2.78
N ARG A 22 18.44 9.62 -2.53
CA ARG A 22 17.50 8.99 -3.45
C ARG A 22 16.17 9.71 -3.47
N GLU A 23 15.58 9.71 -4.65
CA GLU A 23 14.16 10.01 -4.83
C GLU A 23 13.35 8.75 -4.52
N ILE A 24 12.22 8.90 -3.85
CA ILE A 24 11.36 7.78 -3.46
C ILE A 24 9.89 8.03 -3.78
N TRP A 25 9.17 6.93 -3.99
CA TRP A 25 7.73 6.86 -4.00
C TRP A 25 7.21 6.08 -2.79
N LEU A 26 6.04 6.48 -2.28
CA LEU A 26 5.39 5.77 -1.19
C LEU A 26 4.22 4.93 -1.68
N ASP A 27 4.20 3.67 -1.29
CA ASP A 27 3.01 2.83 -1.36
C ASP A 27 2.35 2.81 0.00
N ILE A 28 1.12 3.31 0.07
CA ILE A 28 0.33 3.31 1.30
C ILE A 28 -0.89 2.45 1.10
N ASP A 29 -1.07 1.52 2.04
CA ASP A 29 -2.24 0.68 2.10
C ASP A 29 -2.73 0.53 3.54
N ASP A 30 -3.87 -0.13 3.71
CA ASP A 30 -4.32 -0.58 4.99
C ASP A 30 -4.52 -2.10 5.03
N THR A 31 -4.40 -2.64 6.24
CA THR A 31 -4.64 -4.04 6.51
C THR A 31 -5.52 -4.20 7.75
N VAL A 32 -6.33 -5.24 7.73
CA VAL A 32 -7.19 -5.63 8.85
C VAL A 32 -6.45 -6.64 9.72
N ILE A 33 -6.48 -6.41 11.03
CA ILE A 33 -5.88 -7.28 12.05
C ILE A 33 -7.03 -7.90 12.83
N THR A 34 -7.32 -9.16 12.58
CA THR A 34 -8.46 -9.84 13.20
C THR A 34 -8.17 -10.14 14.67
N LEU A 35 -9.11 -9.83 15.55
CA LEU A 35 -9.01 -10.12 16.97
C LEU A 35 -9.81 -11.38 17.30
N HIS A 36 -9.20 -12.25 18.11
CA HIS A 36 -9.80 -13.52 18.55
C HIS A 36 -10.31 -13.47 20.00
N GLY A 37 -10.20 -12.33 20.67
CA GLY A 37 -10.71 -12.09 22.02
C GLY A 37 -11.28 -10.67 22.16
N SER A 38 -11.28 -10.19 23.40
CA SER A 38 -11.79 -8.87 23.78
C SER A 38 -10.66 -7.86 23.98
N GLN A 39 -9.81 -7.67 22.97
CA GLN A 39 -8.75 -6.66 22.99
C GLN A 39 -9.32 -5.24 22.83
N GLU A 40 -8.73 -4.29 23.55
CA GLU A 40 -9.06 -2.86 23.48
C GLU A 40 -8.88 -2.30 22.07
N GLY A 41 -9.80 -1.41 21.66
CA GLY A 41 -9.81 -0.82 20.32
C GLY A 41 -10.39 -1.74 19.25
N GLY A 42 -10.66 -3.01 19.58
CA GLY A 42 -11.34 -3.96 18.72
C GLY A 42 -12.77 -3.54 18.40
N ALA A 43 -13.10 -3.47 17.12
CA ALA A 43 -14.44 -3.14 16.69
C ALA A 43 -14.84 -3.91 15.44
N ILE A 44 -16.13 -4.21 15.31
CA ILE A 44 -16.67 -4.85 14.12
C ILE A 44 -16.75 -3.80 13.01
N GLY A 45 -15.86 -3.93 12.04
CA GLY A 45 -15.79 -3.11 10.83
C GLY A 45 -15.67 -3.99 9.59
N TYR A 46 -15.10 -3.45 8.51
CA TYR A 46 -14.80 -4.24 7.31
C TYR A 46 -13.73 -5.29 7.63
N ASN A 47 -14.05 -6.57 7.41
CA ASN A 47 -13.12 -7.69 7.53
C ASN A 47 -13.46 -8.74 6.45
N PRO A 48 -12.69 -8.83 5.35
CA PRO A 48 -13.02 -9.71 4.23
C PRO A 48 -12.81 -11.20 4.55
N ARG A 49 -11.94 -11.53 5.51
CA ARG A 49 -11.60 -12.92 5.85
C ARG A 49 -12.49 -13.45 6.98
N TYR A 50 -12.77 -12.63 7.99
CA TYR A 50 -13.56 -13.00 9.16
C TYR A 50 -14.71 -12.00 9.41
N HIS A 51 -15.73 -12.09 8.57
CA HIS A 51 -16.93 -11.25 8.65
C HIS A 51 -17.55 -11.27 10.05
N GLY A 52 -17.89 -10.08 10.57
CA GLY A 52 -18.53 -9.93 11.88
C GLY A 52 -17.59 -10.05 13.09
N ARG A 53 -16.29 -10.32 12.89
CA ARG A 53 -15.33 -10.34 13.99
C ARG A 53 -14.77 -8.95 14.31
N PRO A 54 -14.52 -8.64 15.60
CA PRO A 54 -13.76 -7.46 15.97
C PRO A 54 -12.38 -7.48 15.32
N SER A 55 -11.95 -6.32 14.84
CA SER A 55 -10.62 -6.14 14.27
C SER A 55 -10.02 -4.80 14.70
N LEU A 56 -8.71 -4.70 14.51
CA LEU A 56 -8.01 -3.42 14.38
C LEU A 56 -7.75 -3.15 12.90
N LYS A 57 -7.50 -1.89 12.58
CA LYS A 57 -7.02 -1.49 11.26
C LYS A 57 -5.61 -0.94 11.39
N ALA A 58 -4.69 -1.36 10.54
CA ALA A 58 -3.35 -0.78 10.49
C ALA A 58 -3.14 -0.11 9.13
N LYS A 59 -2.66 1.14 9.14
CA LYS A 59 -2.13 1.78 7.93
C LYS A 59 -0.63 1.57 7.90
N VAL A 60 -0.11 1.25 6.73
CA VAL A 60 1.30 0.95 6.48
C VAL A 60 1.79 1.79 5.32
N ALA A 61 3.03 2.29 5.43
CA ALA A 61 3.69 3.06 4.39
C ALA A 61 5.02 2.42 4.05
N PHE A 62 5.19 2.03 2.80
CA PHE A 62 6.41 1.44 2.27
C PHE A 62 7.07 2.36 1.24
N ILE A 63 8.38 2.27 1.13
CA ILE A 63 9.14 2.83 0.01
C ILE A 63 9.01 1.86 -1.17
N ALA A 64 8.47 2.35 -2.29
CA ALA A 64 8.19 1.56 -3.47
C ALA A 64 9.44 0.87 -4.04
N GLU A 65 10.58 1.55 -3.99
CA GLU A 65 11.84 1.13 -4.59
C GLU A 65 12.58 0.08 -3.77
N THR A 66 12.38 0.06 -2.44
CA THR A 66 13.16 -0.79 -1.53
C THR A 66 12.35 -1.73 -0.67
N ALA A 67 11.02 -1.59 -0.64
CA ALA A 67 10.12 -2.24 0.30
C ALA A 67 10.32 -1.83 1.77
N GLU A 68 11.18 -0.86 2.08
CA GLU A 68 11.40 -0.41 3.46
C GLU A 68 10.11 0.19 4.04
N MET A 69 9.73 -0.23 5.25
CA MET A 69 8.58 0.34 5.93
C MET A 69 8.99 1.62 6.69
N LEU A 70 8.35 2.73 6.37
CA LEU A 70 8.57 4.02 7.04
C LEU A 70 7.65 4.25 8.22
N ASN A 71 6.42 3.74 8.14
CA ASN A 71 5.44 3.96 9.20
C ASN A 71 4.40 2.83 9.24
N LEU A 72 4.04 2.47 10.47
CA LEU A 72 2.90 1.64 10.80
C LEU A 72 2.14 2.30 11.94
N LYS A 73 0.82 2.39 11.79
CA LYS A 73 -0.05 2.91 12.84
C LYS A 73 -1.35 2.14 12.89
N ALA A 74 -1.68 1.68 14.10
CA ALA A 74 -2.94 1.01 14.37
C ALA A 74 -4.06 2.03 14.61
N TYR A 75 -5.27 1.58 14.33
CA TYR A 75 -6.53 2.30 14.42
C TYR A 75 -7.62 1.33 14.87
N ASN A 76 -8.72 1.87 15.37
CA ASN A 76 -9.92 1.09 15.62
C ASN A 76 -10.44 0.44 14.32
N GLY A 77 -10.94 -0.79 14.38
CA GLY A 77 -11.39 -1.57 13.21
C GLY A 77 -12.54 -0.95 12.39
N LYS A 78 -13.29 0.01 12.95
CA LYS A 78 -14.35 0.74 12.22
C LYS A 78 -13.82 1.87 11.34
N ILE A 79 -12.56 2.28 11.52
CA ILE A 79 -12.00 3.42 10.78
C ILE A 79 -11.88 3.06 9.30
N HIS A 80 -12.45 3.91 8.44
CA HIS A 80 -12.29 3.77 6.98
C HIS A 80 -10.85 4.11 6.54
N SER A 81 -10.50 3.73 5.31
CA SER A 81 -9.15 3.95 4.75
C SER A 81 -8.72 5.42 4.79
N ASN A 82 -9.60 6.36 4.43
CA ASN A 82 -9.35 7.80 4.56
C ASN A 82 -9.37 8.35 6.00
N GLY A 83 -9.97 7.62 6.95
CA GLY A 83 -10.06 8.09 8.34
C GLY A 83 -8.68 8.22 8.97
N GLY A 84 -8.31 9.46 9.33
CA GLY A 84 -7.00 9.79 9.90
C GLY A 84 -5.81 9.65 8.93
N PHE A 85 -6.05 9.47 7.63
CA PHE A 85 -4.99 9.25 6.64
C PHE A 85 -4.05 10.45 6.50
N LEU A 86 -4.55 11.68 6.43
CA LEU A 86 -3.69 12.85 6.27
C LEU A 86 -2.71 13.02 7.45
N ASN A 87 -3.18 12.81 8.67
CA ASN A 87 -2.34 12.81 9.86
C ASN A 87 -1.29 11.68 9.81
N PHE A 88 -1.67 10.50 9.30
CA PHE A 88 -0.73 9.39 9.08
C PHE A 88 0.32 9.72 8.02
N PHE A 89 -0.06 10.39 6.93
CA PHE A 89 0.84 10.78 5.87
C PHE A 89 1.84 11.83 6.36
N GLN A 90 1.36 12.89 7.03
CA GLN A 90 2.20 13.93 7.65
C GLN A 90 3.22 13.32 8.63
N ASP A 91 2.76 12.37 9.45
CA ASP A 91 3.59 11.65 10.41
C ASP A 91 4.59 10.69 9.72
N THR A 92 4.29 10.22 8.50
CA THR A 92 5.22 9.46 7.65
C THR A 92 6.26 10.37 7.00
N GLU A 93 5.84 11.53 6.49
CA GLU A 93 6.69 12.56 5.88
C GLU A 93 7.77 13.03 6.86
N GLN A 94 7.39 13.32 8.11
CA GLN A 94 8.31 13.73 9.17
C GLN A 94 9.34 12.66 9.56
N ARG A 95 9.13 11.40 9.19
CA ARG A 95 10.04 10.28 9.47
C ARG A 95 11.01 9.98 8.35
N LEU A 96 10.95 10.70 7.25
CA LEU A 96 11.88 10.50 6.14
C LEU A 96 13.31 10.81 6.58
N PRO A 97 14.28 9.91 6.29
CA PRO A 97 15.68 10.23 6.47
C PRO A 97 16.09 11.43 5.61
N ARG A 98 17.08 12.20 6.06
CA ARG A 98 17.48 13.47 5.42
C ARG A 98 17.94 13.33 3.96
N ASN A 99 18.44 12.17 3.56
CA ASN A 99 18.90 11.92 2.19
C ASN A 99 17.79 11.33 1.29
N TYR A 100 16.55 11.19 1.78
CA TYR A 100 15.42 10.67 1.00
C TYR A 100 14.55 11.85 0.58
N VAL A 101 14.25 11.95 -0.72
CA VAL A 101 13.40 12.98 -1.29
C VAL A 101 12.10 12.33 -1.74
N LEU A 102 11.00 12.69 -1.08
CA LEU A 102 9.68 12.19 -1.44
C LEU A 102 9.21 12.84 -2.74
N LYS A 103 9.05 12.03 -3.80
CA LYS A 103 8.53 12.48 -5.09
C LYS A 103 7.03 12.37 -5.17
N GLY A 104 6.48 11.28 -4.66
CA GLY A 104 5.06 11.05 -4.76
C GLY A 104 4.55 9.82 -4.04
N VAL A 105 3.26 9.56 -4.22
CA VAL A 105 2.54 8.49 -3.53
C VAL A 105 1.64 7.71 -4.49
N ARG A 106 1.61 6.39 -4.34
CA ARG A 106 0.63 5.51 -5.00
C ARG A 106 -0.39 5.02 -3.99
N LEU A 107 -1.67 5.12 -4.36
CA LEU A 107 -2.79 4.93 -3.44
C LEU A 107 -3.88 4.06 -4.06
N ASP A 108 -4.50 3.18 -3.27
CA ASP A 108 -5.72 2.48 -3.67
C ASP A 108 -6.96 3.39 -3.57
N LYS A 109 -8.08 2.93 -4.16
CA LYS A 109 -9.40 3.58 -4.12
C LYS A 109 -9.92 3.89 -2.71
N GLY A 110 -9.41 3.20 -1.68
CA GLY A 110 -9.72 3.51 -0.30
C GLY A 110 -9.26 4.91 0.15
N PHE A 111 -8.23 5.45 -0.50
CA PHE A 111 -7.63 6.74 -0.17
C PHE A 111 -8.01 7.87 -1.13
N PHE A 112 -8.98 7.62 -2.02
CA PHE A 112 -9.49 8.59 -2.98
C PHE A 112 -10.31 9.67 -2.26
N ASP A 113 -9.69 10.84 -2.03
CA ASP A 113 -10.31 12.01 -1.38
C ASP A 113 -9.63 13.29 -1.86
N GLU A 114 -10.43 14.34 -2.08
CA GLU A 114 -9.90 15.63 -2.55
C GLU A 114 -8.91 16.25 -1.58
N LYS A 115 -9.16 16.17 -0.27
CA LYS A 115 -8.29 16.79 0.73
C LYS A 115 -6.89 16.19 0.72
N ASN A 116 -6.78 14.91 0.34
CA ASN A 116 -5.49 14.26 0.16
C ASN A 116 -4.77 14.85 -1.06
N PHE A 117 -5.47 14.99 -2.20
CA PHE A 117 -4.90 15.55 -3.42
C PHE A 117 -4.50 17.02 -3.26
N ASP A 118 -5.33 17.84 -2.62
CA ASP A 118 -5.00 19.23 -2.31
C ASP A 118 -3.71 19.32 -1.49
N TYR A 119 -3.57 18.51 -0.44
CA TYR A 119 -2.35 18.47 0.38
C TYR A 119 -1.11 18.05 -0.41
N PHE A 120 -1.23 17.06 -1.30
CA PHE A 120 -0.12 16.62 -2.15
C PHE A 120 0.28 17.71 -3.14
N GLU A 121 -0.68 18.35 -3.80
CA GLU A 121 -0.45 19.45 -4.74
C GLU A 121 0.20 20.66 -4.08
N GLU A 122 -0.25 21.05 -2.89
CA GLU A 122 0.33 22.16 -2.11
C GLU A 122 1.81 21.94 -1.78
N ARG A 123 2.23 20.68 -1.66
CA ARG A 123 3.62 20.28 -1.40
C ARG A 123 4.38 19.83 -2.65
N THR A 124 3.77 19.98 -3.82
CA THR A 124 4.34 19.55 -5.11
C THR A 124 4.65 18.05 -5.19
N TYR A 125 3.97 17.23 -4.39
CA TYR A 125 4.07 15.78 -4.49
C TYR A 125 3.24 15.25 -5.64
N LEU A 126 3.81 14.33 -6.39
CA LEU A 126 3.10 13.59 -7.41
C LEU A 126 2.21 12.52 -6.76
N TYR A 127 1.10 12.17 -7.39
CA TYR A 127 0.27 11.08 -6.92
C TYR A 127 -0.31 10.26 -8.06
N VAL A 128 -0.52 8.98 -7.78
CA VAL A 128 -1.24 8.06 -8.66
C VAL A 128 -2.20 7.25 -7.80
N CYS A 129 -3.50 7.54 -7.93
CA CYS A 129 -4.52 6.95 -7.06
C CYS A 129 -5.58 6.24 -7.88
N LYS A 130 -5.88 4.97 -7.54
CA LYS A 130 -7.01 4.26 -8.15
C LYS A 130 -8.31 4.89 -7.72
N VAL A 131 -9.27 4.93 -8.64
CA VAL A 131 -10.53 5.63 -8.42
C VAL A 131 -11.68 4.63 -8.32
N PRO A 132 -12.57 4.77 -7.32
CA PRO A 132 -13.79 3.97 -7.29
C PRO A 132 -14.73 4.40 -8.43
N LEU A 133 -15.08 3.46 -9.31
CA LEU A 133 -16.00 3.69 -10.43
C LEU A 133 -17.45 3.81 -9.93
N ARG A 134 -17.82 5.00 -9.47
CA ARG A 134 -19.18 5.31 -9.00
C ARG A 134 -19.81 6.38 -9.90
N GLY A 135 -21.12 6.23 -10.16
CA GLY A 135 -22.02 7.27 -10.65
C GLY A 135 -21.45 8.17 -11.75
N GLY A 136 -20.85 9.31 -11.36
CA GLY A 136 -20.25 10.27 -12.28
C GLY A 136 -19.20 9.68 -13.21
N LEU A 137 -18.29 8.84 -12.71
CA LEU A 137 -17.24 8.26 -13.55
C LEU A 137 -17.74 7.15 -14.48
N GLN A 138 -18.83 6.46 -14.11
CA GLN A 138 -19.48 5.52 -15.02
C GLN A 138 -20.11 6.24 -16.21
N LYS A 139 -20.66 7.45 -16.01
CA LYS A 139 -21.14 8.30 -17.11
C LYS A 139 -20.00 8.75 -18.02
N VAL A 140 -18.84 9.06 -17.45
CA VAL A 140 -17.64 9.40 -18.24
C VAL A 140 -17.19 8.22 -19.08
N ILE A 141 -17.14 7.01 -18.51
CA ILE A 141 -16.82 5.78 -19.27
C ILE A 141 -17.83 5.56 -20.40
N ALA A 142 -19.13 5.72 -20.14
CA ALA A 142 -20.16 5.60 -21.17
C ALA A 142 -19.97 6.64 -22.30
N TYR A 143 -19.57 7.86 -21.95
CA TYR A 143 -19.21 8.90 -22.91
C TYR A 143 -17.99 8.49 -23.75
N LEU A 144 -16.89 8.04 -23.12
CA LEU A 144 -15.68 7.56 -23.80
C LEU A 144 -15.98 6.43 -24.80
N ASN A 145 -16.89 5.52 -24.43
CA ASN A 145 -17.35 4.44 -25.31
C ASN A 145 -18.16 4.97 -26.49
N ARG A 146 -19.13 5.86 -26.25
CA ARG A 146 -20.01 6.40 -27.29
C ARG A 146 -19.24 7.21 -28.32
N GLU A 147 -18.28 8.02 -27.87
CA GLU A 147 -17.45 8.86 -28.75
C GLU A 147 -16.20 8.13 -29.29
N ASN A 148 -16.00 6.87 -28.92
CA ASN A 148 -14.85 6.05 -29.31
C ASN A 148 -13.48 6.73 -29.08
N LEU A 149 -13.29 7.33 -27.90
CA LEU A 149 -12.08 8.08 -27.52
C LEU A 149 -10.96 7.19 -26.97
N TRP A 150 -11.06 5.87 -27.14
CA TRP A 150 -10.10 4.90 -26.64
C TRP A 150 -8.93 4.73 -27.60
N GLN A 151 -7.72 4.85 -27.07
CA GLN A 151 -6.48 4.53 -27.77
C GLN A 151 -6.06 3.11 -27.39
N ARG A 152 -5.79 2.27 -28.40
CA ARG A 152 -5.40 0.87 -28.15
C ARG A 152 -3.94 0.82 -27.69
N ILE A 153 -3.68 0.13 -26.58
CA ILE A 153 -2.32 -0.17 -26.10
C ILE A 153 -1.84 -1.47 -26.73
N ASP A 154 -2.63 -2.53 -26.59
CA ASP A 154 -2.32 -3.87 -27.12
C ASP A 154 -3.61 -4.60 -27.54
N GLU A 155 -3.53 -5.92 -27.73
CA GLU A 155 -4.66 -6.73 -28.15
C GLU A 155 -5.83 -6.72 -27.16
N VAL A 156 -5.55 -6.49 -25.87
CA VAL A 156 -6.49 -6.64 -24.75
C VAL A 156 -6.83 -5.30 -24.08
N TYR A 157 -5.91 -4.35 -24.07
CA TYR A 157 -6.05 -3.11 -23.31
C TYR A 157 -6.16 -1.87 -24.21
N SER A 158 -7.06 -0.97 -23.83
CA SER A 158 -7.18 0.38 -24.36
C SER A 158 -7.13 1.41 -23.23
N VAL A 159 -6.63 2.60 -23.53
CA VAL A 159 -6.51 3.73 -22.59
C VAL A 159 -7.20 4.97 -23.14
N ALA A 160 -7.74 5.78 -22.25
CA ALA A 160 -8.22 7.11 -22.55
C ALA A 160 -7.83 8.04 -21.40
N GLU A 161 -7.68 9.33 -21.68
CA GLU A 161 -7.41 10.32 -20.65
C GLU A 161 -8.33 11.53 -20.79
N LEU A 162 -8.75 12.08 -19.65
CA LEU A 162 -9.57 13.28 -19.58
C LEU A 162 -9.21 14.08 -18.32
N THR A 163 -9.24 15.40 -18.42
CA THR A 163 -9.18 16.28 -17.24
C THR A 163 -10.58 16.60 -16.79
N ILE A 164 -10.95 16.18 -15.58
CA ILE A 164 -12.34 16.19 -15.11
C ILE A 164 -12.43 16.92 -13.77
N PRO A 165 -13.34 17.92 -13.65
CA PRO A 165 -13.78 18.43 -12.36
C PRO A 165 -14.87 17.52 -11.81
N LEU A 166 -14.58 16.76 -10.75
CA LEU A 166 -15.63 16.01 -10.06
C LEU A 166 -16.54 16.95 -9.26
N PRO A 167 -17.80 16.56 -8.99
CA PRO A 167 -18.69 17.35 -8.16
C PRO A 167 -18.06 17.64 -6.80
N ASN A 168 -18.17 18.90 -6.37
CA ASN A 168 -17.57 19.44 -5.14
C ASN A 168 -16.05 19.59 -5.17
N TRP A 169 -15.37 19.26 -6.27
CA TRP A 169 -13.94 19.51 -6.38
C TRP A 169 -13.65 20.95 -6.76
N ALA A 170 -12.66 21.55 -6.10
CA ALA A 170 -12.19 22.90 -6.40
C ALA A 170 -11.39 22.95 -7.71
N LYS A 171 -10.75 21.83 -8.08
CA LYS A 171 -9.85 21.73 -9.23
C LYS A 171 -10.21 20.54 -10.11
N ALA A 172 -10.08 20.73 -11.42
CA ALA A 172 -10.10 19.62 -12.37
C ALA A 172 -8.76 18.87 -12.31
N ARG A 173 -8.81 17.54 -12.33
CA ARG A 173 -7.62 16.68 -12.27
C ARG A 173 -7.58 15.73 -13.45
N ARG A 174 -6.38 15.25 -13.78
CA ARG A 174 -6.18 14.28 -14.87
C ARG A 174 -6.64 12.90 -14.42
N PHE A 175 -7.52 12.29 -15.20
CA PHE A 175 -7.98 10.92 -15.05
C PHE A 175 -7.52 10.09 -16.24
N VAL A 176 -6.91 8.96 -15.94
CA VAL A 176 -6.54 7.92 -16.89
C VAL A 176 -7.52 6.76 -16.73
N PHE A 177 -8.21 6.42 -17.82
CA PHE A 177 -9.17 5.33 -17.89
C PHE A 177 -8.56 4.17 -18.66
N ILE A 178 -8.78 2.96 -18.16
CA ILE A 178 -8.31 1.73 -18.78
C ILE A 178 -9.52 0.85 -19.06
N ARG A 179 -9.61 0.35 -20.29
CA ARG A 179 -10.58 -0.63 -20.74
C ARG A 179 -9.83 -1.91 -21.05
N GLN A 180 -10.20 -2.99 -20.39
CA GLN A 180 -9.71 -4.33 -20.64
C GLN A 180 -10.79 -5.14 -21.33
N ASP A 181 -10.47 -5.70 -22.49
CA ASP A 181 -11.33 -6.60 -23.25
C ASP A 181 -11.39 -7.95 -22.52
N LEU A 182 -12.59 -8.45 -22.26
CA LEU A 182 -12.80 -9.77 -21.66
C LEU A 182 -13.02 -10.79 -22.79
N GLU A 183 -12.29 -11.91 -22.75
CA GLU A 183 -12.59 -13.04 -23.64
C GLU A 183 -14.01 -13.55 -23.37
N ALA A 184 -14.74 -13.84 -24.44
CA ALA A 184 -16.06 -14.46 -24.33
C ALA A 184 -15.88 -15.85 -23.69
N VAL A 185 -16.48 -16.05 -22.51
CA VAL A 185 -16.60 -17.39 -21.94
C VAL A 185 -17.40 -18.25 -22.94
N THR A 186 -16.78 -19.34 -23.41
CA THR A 186 -17.29 -20.25 -24.44
C THR A 186 -18.78 -20.55 -24.31
N GLY A 187 -19.56 -20.23 -25.35
CA GLY A 187 -20.92 -20.75 -25.55
C GLY A 187 -22.04 -19.71 -25.76
N GLN A 188 -21.77 -18.41 -25.69
CA GLN A 188 -22.79 -17.39 -25.88
C GLN A 188 -22.38 -16.34 -26.92
N LEU A 189 -22.94 -16.47 -28.13
CA LEU A 189 -22.94 -15.46 -29.19
C LEU A 189 -23.72 -14.23 -28.70
N TYR A 190 -23.07 -13.15 -28.26
CA TYR A 190 -23.79 -11.89 -28.08
C TYR A 190 -23.01 -10.67 -28.56
N ILE A 191 -23.73 -9.89 -29.35
CA ILE A 191 -23.39 -8.61 -29.94
C ILE A 191 -23.24 -7.57 -28.82
N GLN A 192 -22.07 -6.91 -28.74
CA GLN A 192 -21.84 -5.55 -28.21
C GLN A 192 -22.67 -5.13 -26.97
N HIS A 193 -22.55 -5.86 -25.86
CA HIS A 193 -23.11 -5.47 -24.56
C HIS A 193 -22.04 -4.76 -23.70
N PRO A 194 -22.39 -3.78 -22.84
CA PRO A 194 -21.44 -3.15 -21.91
C PRO A 194 -20.72 -4.10 -20.93
N ASP A 195 -21.11 -5.38 -20.88
CA ASP A 195 -20.55 -6.44 -20.04
C ASP A 195 -19.27 -7.11 -20.60
N PHE A 196 -18.78 -6.67 -21.77
CA PHE A 196 -17.55 -7.22 -22.39
C PHE A 196 -16.24 -6.60 -21.91
N TYR A 197 -16.30 -5.55 -21.09
CA TYR A 197 -15.12 -4.81 -20.72
C TYR A 197 -15.01 -4.62 -19.22
N LYS A 198 -13.80 -4.82 -18.69
CA LYS A 198 -13.45 -4.43 -17.33
C LYS A 198 -12.81 -3.05 -17.36
N TYR A 199 -13.39 -2.11 -16.62
CA TYR A 199 -12.88 -0.75 -16.55
C TYR A 199 -12.08 -0.49 -15.28
N GLN A 200 -11.06 0.36 -15.41
CA GLN A 200 -10.34 0.96 -14.28
C GLN A 200 -10.17 2.45 -14.54
N ALA A 201 -10.05 3.23 -13.47
CA ALA A 201 -9.71 4.65 -13.56
C ALA A 201 -8.66 4.98 -12.50
N ILE A 202 -7.76 5.89 -12.86
CA ILE A 202 -6.66 6.37 -12.05
C ILE A 202 -6.69 7.90 -12.12
N VAL A 203 -6.54 8.58 -10.98
CA VAL A 203 -6.34 10.02 -10.92
C VAL A 203 -4.88 10.33 -10.64
N THR A 204 -4.34 11.35 -11.32
CA THR A 204 -2.95 11.78 -11.15
C THR A 204 -2.81 13.29 -11.38
N ASN A 205 -1.76 13.90 -10.83
CA ASN A 205 -1.30 15.25 -11.18
C ASN A 205 -0.01 15.23 -12.03
N ILE A 206 0.48 14.06 -12.45
CA ILE A 206 1.64 13.97 -13.33
C ILE A 206 1.24 14.50 -14.71
N PRO A 207 1.99 15.46 -15.29
CA PRO A 207 1.74 15.97 -16.64
C PRO A 207 1.79 14.86 -17.70
N ALA A 208 1.00 15.00 -18.78
CA ALA A 208 0.98 14.03 -19.87
C ALA A 208 2.30 13.98 -20.66
N GLU A 209 3.06 15.08 -20.65
CA GLU A 209 4.40 15.19 -21.23
C GLU A 209 5.45 14.40 -20.44
N ASP A 210 5.32 14.34 -19.11
CA ASP A 210 6.25 13.60 -18.25
C ASP A 210 5.90 12.11 -18.17
N MET A 211 4.61 11.79 -18.14
CA MET A 211 4.13 10.40 -18.08
C MET A 211 2.84 10.22 -18.88
N PRO A 212 2.90 9.59 -20.06
CA PRO A 212 1.72 9.26 -20.86
C PRO A 212 0.73 8.34 -20.13
N ALA A 213 -0.53 8.32 -20.57
CA ALA A 213 -1.60 7.60 -19.89
C ALA A 213 -1.31 6.09 -19.71
N GLU A 214 -0.72 5.45 -20.71
CA GLU A 214 -0.29 4.04 -20.61
C GLU A 214 0.76 3.84 -19.51
N GLU A 215 1.74 4.74 -19.41
CA GLU A 215 2.81 4.64 -18.42
C GLU A 215 2.30 4.88 -17.01
N VAL A 216 1.35 5.81 -16.82
CA VAL A 216 0.64 6.00 -15.53
C VAL A 216 -0.03 4.69 -15.10
N TRP A 217 -0.66 3.97 -16.02
CA TRP A 217 -1.29 2.68 -15.72
C TRP A 217 -0.26 1.61 -15.36
N ARG A 218 0.82 1.46 -16.15
CA ARG A 218 1.91 0.51 -15.85
C ARG A 218 2.57 0.81 -14.51
N PHE A 219 2.83 2.08 -14.22
CA PHE A 219 3.41 2.55 -12.96
C PHE A 219 2.48 2.30 -11.77
N TYR A 220 1.17 2.49 -11.93
CA TYR A 220 0.19 2.13 -10.90
C TYR A 220 0.17 0.63 -10.63
N ASN A 221 0.23 -0.22 -11.66
CA ASN A 221 0.17 -1.67 -11.49
C ASN A 221 1.32 -2.23 -10.65
N GLN A 222 2.47 -1.57 -10.65
CA GLN A 222 3.59 -1.92 -9.77
C GLN A 222 3.25 -1.80 -8.28
N ARG A 223 2.23 -1.02 -7.88
CA ARG A 223 1.73 -0.96 -6.49
C ARG A 223 1.27 -2.33 -5.96
N GLY A 224 0.96 -3.28 -6.85
CA GLY A 224 0.60 -4.65 -6.45
C GLY A 224 1.68 -5.33 -5.59
N THR A 225 2.94 -4.89 -5.64
CA THR A 225 4.00 -5.39 -4.75
C THR A 225 3.75 -5.08 -3.28
N CYS A 226 2.97 -4.03 -2.97
CA CYS A 226 2.62 -3.67 -1.60
C CYS A 226 1.82 -4.77 -0.88
N GLU A 227 0.99 -5.54 -1.61
CA GLU A 227 0.26 -6.69 -1.02
C GLU A 227 1.24 -7.78 -0.56
N LEU A 228 2.27 -8.06 -1.38
CA LEU A 228 3.31 -9.03 -1.03
C LEU A 228 4.11 -8.62 0.22
N TRP A 229 4.36 -7.32 0.40
CA TRP A 229 5.05 -6.81 1.59
C TRP A 229 4.16 -6.88 2.84
N ILE A 230 2.86 -6.65 2.70
CA ILE A 230 1.90 -6.83 3.78
C ILE A 230 1.80 -8.30 4.18
N ASP A 231 1.78 -9.21 3.22
CA ASP A 231 1.77 -10.65 3.49
C ASP A 231 3.06 -11.09 4.18
N GLU A 232 4.23 -10.58 3.74
CA GLU A 232 5.50 -10.83 4.44
C GLU A 232 5.47 -10.35 5.90
N LEU A 233 4.83 -9.22 6.20
CA LEU A 233 4.67 -8.78 7.59
C LEU A 233 3.75 -9.68 8.41
N LYS A 234 2.67 -10.16 7.80
CA LYS A 234 1.70 -11.05 8.47
C LYS A 234 2.32 -12.42 8.69
N ASP A 235 2.80 -13.06 7.64
CA ASP A 235 3.23 -14.46 7.69
C ASP A 235 4.69 -14.58 8.17
N GLY A 236 5.57 -13.67 7.74
CA GLY A 236 6.99 -13.68 8.09
C GLY A 236 7.29 -13.13 9.49
N PHE A 237 6.54 -12.11 9.93
CA PHE A 237 6.77 -11.37 11.18
C PHE A 237 5.60 -11.38 12.16
N ALA A 238 4.48 -12.02 11.81
CA ALA A 238 3.32 -12.16 12.67
C ALA A 238 2.71 -10.81 13.08
N VAL A 239 2.76 -9.76 12.23
CA VAL A 239 2.27 -8.41 12.61
C VAL A 239 0.79 -8.40 13.01
N GLU A 240 0.01 -9.35 12.51
CA GLU A 240 -1.42 -9.50 12.83
C GLU A 240 -1.69 -10.22 14.17
N GLU A 241 -0.67 -10.75 14.85
CA GLU A 241 -0.83 -11.32 16.19
C GLU A 241 -0.93 -10.20 17.25
N ALA A 242 -2.15 -9.68 17.41
CA ALA A 242 -2.53 -8.75 18.46
C ALA A 242 -2.91 -9.50 19.76
N SER A 243 -1.93 -10.11 20.41
CA SER A 243 -2.12 -10.97 21.60
C SER A 243 -2.38 -10.21 22.91
N GLN A 244 -2.15 -8.90 22.95
CA GLN A 244 -2.23 -8.11 24.17
C GLN A 244 -3.65 -7.56 24.39
N HIS A 245 -4.06 -7.42 25.65
CA HIS A 245 -5.39 -6.85 25.96
C HIS A 245 -5.50 -5.36 25.63
N THR A 246 -4.42 -4.59 25.83
CA THR A 246 -4.43 -3.13 25.65
C THR A 246 -4.02 -2.75 24.23
N PHE A 247 -4.66 -1.73 23.66
CA PHE A 247 -4.39 -1.25 22.31
C PHE A 247 -2.94 -0.81 22.14
N LEU A 248 -2.43 -0.05 23.11
CA LEU A 248 -1.07 0.51 23.07
C LEU A 248 0.02 -0.56 23.02
N ARG A 249 -0.15 -1.67 23.75
CA ARG A 249 0.80 -2.79 23.74
C ARG A 249 0.79 -3.52 22.40
N ASN A 250 -0.39 -3.73 21.81
CA ASN A 250 -0.50 -4.31 20.47
C ASN A 250 0.20 -3.43 19.44
N GLU A 251 -0.02 -2.11 19.48
CA GLU A 251 0.66 -1.18 18.57
C GLU A 251 2.18 -1.21 18.77
N ALA A 252 2.66 -1.23 20.02
CA ALA A 252 4.09 -1.35 20.32
C ALA A 252 4.69 -2.64 19.74
N TYR A 253 3.99 -3.77 19.90
CA TYR A 253 4.44 -5.07 19.34
C TYR A 253 4.49 -5.04 17.82
N MET A 254 3.52 -4.41 17.16
CA MET A 254 3.53 -4.24 15.70
C MET A 254 4.74 -3.41 15.24
N LEU A 255 5.09 -2.35 15.97
CA LEU A 255 6.27 -1.54 15.66
C LEU A 255 7.58 -2.32 15.83
N VAL A 256 7.72 -3.15 16.88
CA VAL A 256 8.91 -4.01 17.02
C VAL A 256 9.02 -4.97 15.84
N LYS A 257 7.89 -5.56 15.39
CA LYS A 257 7.82 -6.44 14.22
C LYS A 257 8.16 -5.69 12.91
N ALA A 258 7.76 -4.43 12.79
CA ALA A 258 8.13 -3.57 11.66
C ALA A 258 9.62 -3.22 11.62
N ILE A 259 10.23 -2.89 12.77
CA ILE A 259 11.69 -2.65 12.86
C ILE A 259 12.44 -3.91 12.44
N ALA A 260 12.01 -5.05 12.95
CA ALA A 260 12.54 -6.36 12.60
C ALA A 260 12.48 -6.68 11.10
N TYR A 261 11.35 -6.35 10.45
CA TYR A 261 11.18 -6.49 9.01
C TYR A 261 12.22 -5.67 8.24
N ASN A 262 12.39 -4.39 8.59
CA ASN A 262 13.40 -3.52 7.97
C ASN A 262 14.83 -4.04 8.21
N LEU A 263 15.14 -4.51 9.42
CA LEU A 263 16.45 -5.08 9.72
C LEU A 263 16.75 -6.32 8.88
N LEU A 264 15.76 -7.21 8.68
CA LEU A 264 15.94 -8.36 7.80
C LEU A 264 16.15 -7.91 6.34
N LEU A 265 15.38 -6.94 5.88
CA LEU A 265 15.50 -6.39 4.53
C LEU A 265 16.92 -5.86 4.26
N TRP A 266 17.46 -5.04 5.17
CA TRP A 266 18.83 -4.53 5.03
C TRP A 266 19.89 -5.62 5.20
N PHE A 267 19.67 -6.58 6.10
CA PHE A 267 20.56 -7.72 6.23
C PHE A 267 20.65 -8.50 4.91
N LYS A 268 19.50 -8.77 4.26
CA LYS A 268 19.43 -9.43 2.96
C LYS A 268 20.19 -8.65 1.90
N GLU A 269 19.98 -7.33 1.86
CA GLU A 269 20.61 -6.44 0.88
C GLU A 269 22.15 -6.46 0.99
N VAL A 270 22.69 -6.45 2.21
CA VAL A 270 24.13 -6.37 2.46
C VAL A 270 24.84 -7.72 2.39
N THR A 271 24.20 -8.80 2.83
CA THR A 271 24.90 -10.07 3.11
C THR A 271 24.58 -11.20 2.14
N LEU A 272 23.39 -11.21 1.52
CA LEU A 272 22.94 -12.35 0.73
C LEU A 272 23.22 -12.16 -0.77
N PRO A 273 23.49 -13.24 -1.53
CA PRO A 273 23.60 -13.18 -2.98
C PRO A 273 22.26 -12.80 -3.63
N GLU A 274 22.33 -12.16 -4.80
CA GLU A 274 21.14 -11.69 -5.55
C GLU A 274 20.07 -12.78 -5.75
N THR A 275 20.50 -14.04 -5.94
CA THR A 275 19.61 -15.18 -6.15
C THR A 275 18.67 -15.46 -4.99
N ILE A 276 18.99 -15.01 -3.77
CA ILE A 276 18.17 -15.25 -2.57
C ILE A 276 17.67 -13.96 -1.91
N LYS A 277 18.06 -12.78 -2.40
CA LYS A 277 17.57 -11.49 -1.87
C LYS A 277 16.06 -11.32 -2.06
N SER A 278 15.46 -11.97 -3.05
CA SER A 278 14.01 -11.98 -3.26
C SER A 278 13.25 -12.87 -2.28
N TYR A 279 13.91 -13.73 -1.51
CA TYR A 279 13.23 -14.72 -0.68
C TYR A 279 12.58 -14.10 0.56
N GLN A 280 11.41 -14.60 0.92
CA GLN A 280 10.67 -14.23 2.12
C GLN A 280 11.33 -14.79 3.39
N ALA A 281 11.05 -14.19 4.56
CA ALA A 281 11.65 -14.56 5.84
C ALA A 281 11.46 -16.05 6.16
N GLU A 282 10.30 -16.60 5.86
CA GLU A 282 10.02 -18.01 6.09
C GLU A 282 10.92 -18.92 5.25
N THR A 283 11.10 -18.60 3.96
CA THR A 283 12.01 -19.31 3.07
C THR A 283 13.45 -19.25 3.59
N ILE A 284 13.90 -18.07 4.03
CA ILE A 284 15.24 -17.87 4.59
C ILE A 284 15.45 -18.71 5.86
N ARG A 285 14.46 -18.77 6.76
CA ARG A 285 14.55 -19.55 8.00
C ARG A 285 14.60 -21.06 7.77
N ARG A 286 13.96 -21.55 6.70
CA ARG A 286 13.92 -22.98 6.34
C ARG A 286 15.16 -23.42 5.56
N GLY A 287 15.79 -22.50 4.82
CA GLY A 287 16.94 -22.79 3.98
C GLY A 287 18.26 -22.94 4.74
N THR A 288 19.18 -23.69 4.12
CA THR A 288 20.62 -23.68 4.42
C THR A 288 21.33 -23.06 3.22
N TYR A 289 22.11 -22.01 3.44
CA TYR A 289 22.78 -21.27 2.37
C TYR A 289 24.29 -21.46 2.51
N GLY A 290 24.84 -22.46 1.80
CA GLY A 290 26.19 -22.97 2.07
C GLY A 290 26.25 -23.66 3.43
N ASP A 291 27.33 -23.43 4.19
CA ASP A 291 27.52 -23.95 5.55
C ASP A 291 26.83 -23.11 6.64
N VAL A 292 26.12 -22.05 6.25
CA VAL A 292 25.50 -21.10 7.19
C VAL A 292 23.99 -21.29 7.23
N ARG A 293 23.47 -21.52 8.44
CA ARG A 293 22.04 -21.44 8.73
C ARG A 293 21.72 -20.05 9.26
N ILE A 294 20.95 -19.28 8.50
CA ILE A 294 20.51 -17.94 8.92
C ILE A 294 19.31 -18.10 9.85
N VAL A 295 19.51 -17.80 11.14
CA VAL A 295 18.44 -17.84 12.14
C VAL A 295 18.05 -16.42 12.53
N PHE A 296 17.08 -15.85 11.81
CA PHE A 296 16.44 -14.60 12.21
C PHE A 296 15.16 -14.92 13.01
N LYS A 297 15.32 -15.13 14.32
CA LYS A 297 14.21 -15.39 15.25
C LYS A 297 13.94 -14.16 16.10
N ILE A 298 12.69 -13.70 16.04
CA ILE A 298 12.17 -12.66 16.92
C ILE A 298 11.10 -13.31 17.79
N ASN A 299 11.51 -13.80 18.96
CA ASN A 299 10.60 -14.39 19.93
C ASN A 299 9.94 -13.28 20.75
N ILE A 300 8.92 -12.63 20.18
CA ILE A 300 8.12 -11.62 20.89
C ILE A 300 7.04 -12.28 21.78
N CYS A 301 6.76 -13.58 21.59
CA CYS A 301 5.67 -14.30 22.28
C CYS A 301 6.01 -14.94 23.64
N GLN A 302 7.19 -14.73 24.23
CA GLN A 302 7.51 -15.33 25.55
C GLN A 302 7.31 -14.41 26.76
N ILE A 303 6.89 -13.16 26.57
CA ILE A 303 6.54 -12.27 27.69
C ILE A 303 5.02 -12.26 27.80
N CYS A 304 4.51 -12.88 28.87
CA CYS A 304 3.09 -13.03 29.28
C CYS A 304 2.44 -14.41 29.05
N TRP A 305 2.95 -15.41 29.77
CA TRP A 305 2.07 -16.33 30.50
C TRP A 305 2.65 -16.49 31.91
N PRO A 306 1.99 -16.03 32.99
CA PRO A 306 2.35 -16.56 34.31
C PRO A 306 2.03 -18.06 34.29
N PRO A 307 2.91 -18.94 34.80
CA PRO A 307 2.57 -20.34 34.97
C PRO A 307 1.30 -20.46 35.83
N ARG A 308 0.39 -21.33 35.42
CA ARG A 308 -0.79 -21.69 36.21
C ARG A 308 -0.38 -22.36 37.52
#